data_AF-H2XQP5-F1
#
_entry.id   AF-H2XQP5-F1
#
_cell.length_a   1.000
_cell.length_b   1.000
_cell.length_c   1.000
_cell.angle_alpha   90.00
_cell.angle_beta   90.00
_cell.angle_gamma   90.00
#
_symmetry.space_group_name_H-M   'P 1'
#
loop_
_entity.id
_entity.type
_entity.pdbx_description
1 polymer ?
#
loop_
_entity_poly.entity_id
_entity_poly.type
_entity_poly.pdbx_seq_one_letter_code
_entity_poly.pdbx_strand_id
1 'polypeptide(L)'
;MLVGSFLFGSTADRFGRKPTIIATFIGTLGCMVGVTFSTTVEMYTVFRTGTALFLAGASIGSFVYVIEIVPQKWVGAFGLMYQGIFTCGYMNLSALAFIWRDWHEIMGVATILSAPYLIIALVIPESPRWQFTNGKDKA
;
A
#
# COMPACT_ATOMS: atom_id res chain seq x y z
N MET A 1 -10.92 -5.60 1.54
CA MET A 1 -10.67 -4.72 0.38
C MET A 1 -11.82 -3.75 0.12
N LEU A 2 -13.04 -4.20 -0.21
CA LEU A 2 -14.19 -3.31 -0.54
C LEU A 2 -14.40 -2.14 0.45
N VAL A 3 -14.47 -2.44 1.74
CA VAL A 3 -14.68 -1.42 2.79
C VAL A 3 -13.51 -0.44 2.86
N GLY A 4 -12.27 -0.93 2.82
CA GLY A 4 -11.07 -0.09 2.84
C GLY A 4 -10.97 0.82 1.62
N SER A 5 -11.31 0.31 0.43
CA SER A 5 -11.35 1.08 -0.81
C SER A 5 -12.31 2.27 -0.74
N PHE A 6 -13.50 2.06 -0.17
CA PHE A 6 -14.52 3.11 -0.03
C PHE A 6 -14.11 4.18 0.99
N LEU A 7 -13.61 3.75 2.16
CA LEU A 7 -13.18 4.63 3.24
C LEU A 7 -11.96 5.46 2.86
N PHE A 8 -10.91 4.81 2.35
CA PHE A 8 -9.66 5.51 2.03
C PHE A 8 -9.72 6.21 0.67
N GLY A 9 -10.57 5.78 -0.26
CA GLY A 9 -10.83 6.51 -1.50
C GLY A 9 -11.42 7.89 -1.22
N SER A 10 -12.53 7.95 -0.47
CA SER A 10 -13.15 9.22 -0.08
C SER A 10 -12.24 10.11 0.79
N THR A 11 -11.43 9.49 1.65
CA THR A 11 -10.46 10.21 2.48
C THR A 11 -9.32 10.81 1.63
N ALA A 12 -8.82 10.08 0.62
CA ALA A 12 -7.74 10.56 -0.26
C ALA A 12 -8.16 11.78 -1.08
N ASP A 13 -9.42 11.82 -1.50
CA ASP A 13 -9.95 12.97 -2.25
C ASP A 13 -10.03 14.22 -1.35
N ARG A 14 -10.39 14.05 -0.08
CA ARG A 14 -10.60 15.17 0.86
C ARG A 14 -9.31 15.68 1.52
N PHE A 15 -8.42 14.79 1.95
CA PHE A 15 -7.22 15.14 2.74
C PHE A 15 -5.93 15.21 1.94
N GLY A 16 -5.95 14.78 0.69
CA GLY A 16 -4.77 14.70 -0.15
C GLY A 16 -4.20 13.30 -0.24
N ARG A 17 -3.64 12.99 -1.41
CA ARG A 17 -3.22 11.63 -1.74
C ARG A 17 -2.01 11.18 -0.95
N LYS A 18 -1.01 12.05 -0.81
CA LYS A 18 0.22 11.74 -0.06
C LYS A 18 -0.06 11.38 1.41
N PRO A 19 -0.78 12.21 2.21
CA PRO A 19 -1.06 11.87 3.59
C PRO A 19 -1.91 10.60 3.74
N THR A 20 -2.87 10.35 2.83
CA THR A 20 -3.65 9.11 2.87
C THR A 20 -2.83 7.87 2.53
N ILE A 21 -1.92 7.94 1.54
CA ILE A 21 -0.98 6.86 1.24
C ILE A 21 -0.09 6.58 2.46
N ILE A 22 0.51 7.61 3.07
CA ILE A 22 1.36 7.42 4.25
C ILE A 22 0.58 6.81 5.42
N ALA A 23 -0.61 7.34 5.74
CA ALA A 23 -1.44 6.83 6.84
C ALA A 23 -1.86 5.37 6.63
N THR A 24 -2.25 5.01 5.40
CA THR A 24 -2.61 3.64 5.06
C THR A 24 -1.39 2.71 5.10
N PHE A 25 -0.21 3.14 4.63
CA PHE A 25 1.01 2.34 4.76
C PHE A 25 1.44 2.11 6.21
N ILE A 26 1.37 3.14 7.07
CA ILE A 26 1.66 2.99 8.50
C ILE A 26 0.67 2.00 9.14
N GLY A 27 -0.62 2.11 8.82
CA GLY A 27 -1.64 1.17 9.28
C GLY A 27 -1.38 -0.27 8.81
N THR A 28 -1.03 -0.46 7.54
CA THR A 28 -0.65 -1.76 6.99
C THR A 28 0.55 -2.35 7.72
N LEU A 29 1.64 -1.60 7.89
CA LEU A 29 2.83 -2.08 8.59
C LEU A 29 2.54 -2.43 10.05
N GLY A 30 1.80 -1.58 10.77
CA GLY A 30 1.40 -1.84 12.15
C GLY A 30 0.58 -3.13 12.28
N CYS A 31 -0.37 -3.36 11.37
CA CYS A 31 -1.13 -4.61 11.35
C CYS A 31 -0.28 -5.82 10.96
N MET A 32 0.68 -5.69 10.03
CA MET A 32 1.58 -6.79 9.65
C MET A 32 2.52 -7.20 10.80
N VAL A 33 3.01 -6.24 11.58
CA VAL A 33 3.73 -6.51 12.83
C VAL A 33 2.81 -7.27 13.81
N GLY A 34 1.56 -6.83 13.97
CA GLY A 34 0.56 -7.53 14.79
C GLY A 34 0.28 -8.97 14.35
N VAL A 35 0.25 -9.23 13.03
CA VAL A 35 0.15 -10.60 12.48
C VAL A 35 1.38 -11.43 12.85
N THR A 36 2.59 -10.86 12.74
CA THR A 36 3.85 -11.55 13.02
C THR A 36 3.97 -12.00 14.48
N PHE A 37 3.40 -11.25 15.42
CA PHE A 37 3.40 -11.59 16.85
C PHE A 37 2.10 -12.24 17.32
N SER A 38 1.20 -12.63 16.40
CA SER A 38 -0.09 -13.19 16.79
C SER A 38 0.05 -14.61 17.34
N THR A 39 -0.53 -14.84 18.52
CA THR A 39 -0.51 -16.14 19.23
C THR A 39 -1.86 -16.85 19.20
N THR A 40 -2.95 -16.12 18.95
CA THR A 40 -4.32 -16.66 18.87
C THR A 40 -4.95 -16.40 17.50
N VAL A 41 -5.89 -17.25 17.12
CA VAL A 41 -6.62 -17.13 15.83
C VAL A 41 -7.42 -15.84 15.76
N GLU A 42 -7.99 -15.39 16.88
CA GLU A 42 -8.72 -14.13 16.97
C GLU A 42 -7.82 -12.93 16.69
N MET A 43 -6.65 -12.88 17.36
CA MET A 43 -5.65 -11.84 17.15
C MET A 43 -5.17 -11.81 15.70
N TYR A 44 -4.85 -12.98 15.13
CA TYR A 44 -4.49 -13.11 13.73
C TYR A 44 -5.58 -12.57 12.81
N THR A 45 -6.84 -12.94 13.05
CA THR A 45 -7.97 -12.54 12.19
C THR A 45 -8.18 -11.03 12.21
N VAL A 46 -8.11 -10.39 13.39
CA VAL A 46 -8.27 -8.94 13.55
C VAL A 46 -7.15 -8.21 12.80
N PHE A 47 -5.89 -8.56 13.05
CA PHE A 47 -4.75 -7.90 12.38
C PHE A 47 -4.71 -8.19 10.88
N ARG A 48 -5.08 -9.40 10.45
CA ARG A 48 -5.14 -9.77 9.03
C ARG A 48 -6.21 -8.98 8.30
N THR A 49 -7.37 -8.82 8.92
CA THR A 49 -8.46 -8.01 8.38
C THR A 49 -8.06 -6.54 8.31
N GLY A 50 -7.44 -6.01 9.37
CA GLY A 50 -6.87 -4.65 9.39
C GLY A 50 -5.86 -4.43 8.26
N THR A 51 -4.90 -5.36 8.09
CA THR A 51 -3.92 -5.34 7.01
C THR A 51 -4.61 -5.22 5.65
N ALA A 52 -5.65 -6.02 5.41
CA ALA A 52 -6.40 -6.02 4.15
C ALA A 52 -7.25 -4.76 3.93
N LEU A 53 -7.66 -4.07 4.99
CA LEU A 53 -8.37 -2.79 4.90
C LEU A 53 -7.41 -1.65 4.52
N PHE A 54 -6.30 -1.51 5.24
CA PHE A 54 -5.31 -0.47 4.97
C PHE A 54 -4.60 -0.68 3.63
N LEU A 55 -4.24 -1.92 3.30
CA LEU A 55 -3.57 -2.24 2.03
C LEU A 55 -4.43 -1.88 0.81
N ALA A 56 -5.76 -1.99 0.92
CA ALA A 56 -6.67 -1.59 -0.15
C ALA A 56 -6.61 -0.09 -0.42
N GLY A 57 -6.57 0.73 0.64
CA GLY A 57 -6.40 2.18 0.53
C GLY A 57 -5.04 2.56 -0.07
N ALA A 58 -3.97 1.94 0.42
CA ALA A 58 -2.61 2.15 -0.06
C ALA A 58 -2.45 1.78 -1.56
N SER A 59 -3.05 0.66 -1.98
CA SER A 59 -2.98 0.16 -3.36
C SER A 59 -3.71 1.08 -4.33
N ILE A 60 -4.93 1.51 -3.98
CA ILE A 60 -5.70 2.43 -4.82
C ILE A 60 -5.00 3.79 -4.87
N GLY A 61 -4.62 4.36 -3.72
CA GLY A 61 -3.94 5.65 -3.66
C GLY A 61 -2.66 5.66 -4.51
N SER A 62 -1.83 4.62 -4.41
CA SER A 62 -0.59 4.49 -5.19
C SER A 62 -0.87 4.37 -6.69
N PHE A 63 -1.86 3.55 -7.09
CA PHE A 63 -2.22 3.38 -8.50
C PHE A 63 -2.71 4.68 -9.12
N VAL A 64 -3.65 5.38 -8.48
CA VAL A 64 -4.16 6.63 -9.03
C VAL A 64 -3.08 7.73 -9.00
N TYR A 65 -2.19 7.75 -8.00
CA TYR A 65 -1.04 8.66 -7.96
C TYR A 65 -0.14 8.51 -9.20
N VAL A 66 0.20 7.28 -9.57
CA VAL A 66 1.01 7.01 -10.77
C VAL A 66 0.30 7.48 -12.04
N ILE A 67 -1.01 7.20 -12.17
CA ILE A 67 -1.79 7.64 -13.35
C ILE A 67 -1.83 9.16 -13.48
N GLU A 68 -1.81 9.90 -12.38
CA GLU A 68 -1.86 11.37 -12.43
C GLU A 68 -0.55 12.03 -12.87
N ILE A 69 0.57 11.35 -12.67
CA ILE A 69 1.91 11.89 -12.99
C ILE A 69 2.37 11.42 -14.36
N VAL A 70 1.95 10.23 -14.77
CA VAL A 70 2.33 9.64 -16.04
C VAL A 70 1.56 10.30 -17.19
N PRO A 71 2.24 10.67 -18.30
CA PRO A 71 1.57 11.16 -19.51
C PRO A 71 0.56 10.15 -20.05
N GLN A 72 -0.59 10.60 -20.57
CA GLN A 72 -1.67 9.69 -21.01
C GLN A 72 -1.23 8.57 -21.96
N LYS A 73 -0.26 8.85 -22.85
CA LYS A 73 0.30 7.85 -23.77
C LYS A 73 0.94 6.64 -23.09
N TRP A 74 1.41 6.76 -21.85
CA TRP A 74 2.13 5.70 -21.13
C TRP A 74 1.31 5.05 -20.01
N VAL A 75 0.10 5.55 -19.73
CA VAL A 75 -0.73 5.05 -18.62
C VAL A 75 -0.99 3.54 -18.71
N GLY A 76 -1.25 3.01 -19.92
CA GLY A 76 -1.42 1.57 -20.11
C GLY A 76 -0.17 0.74 -19.79
N ALA A 77 1.01 1.21 -20.21
CA ALA A 77 2.28 0.54 -19.95
C ALA A 77 2.63 0.55 -18.45
N PHE A 78 2.43 1.68 -17.77
CA PHE A 78 2.62 1.76 -16.32
C PHE A 78 1.60 0.92 -15.54
N GLY A 79 0.36 0.81 -16.02
CA GLY A 79 -0.64 -0.10 -15.45
C GLY A 79 -0.20 -1.57 -15.51
N LEU A 80 0.36 -2.00 -16.65
CA LEU A 80 0.94 -3.34 -16.80
C LEU A 80 2.16 -3.56 -15.91
N MET A 81 3.06 -2.56 -15.84
CA MET A 81 4.23 -2.62 -14.96
C MET A 81 3.83 -2.73 -13.48
N TYR A 82 2.79 -2.00 -13.06
CA TYR A 82 2.24 -2.09 -11.70
C TYR A 82 1.74 -3.49 -11.37
N GLN A 83 1.01 -4.14 -12.29
CA GLN A 83 0.58 -5.52 -12.13
C GLN A 83 1.76 -6.49 -12.12
N GLY A 84 2.78 -6.26 -12.96
CA GLY A 84 4.00 -7.06 -12.98
C GLY A 84 4.75 -7.03 -11.65
N ILE A 85 4.85 -5.86 -11.01
CA ILE A 85 5.43 -5.73 -9.66
C ILE A 85 4.64 -6.55 -8.64
N PHE A 86 3.31 -6.54 -8.72
CA PHE A 86 2.45 -7.38 -7.88
C PHE A 86 2.74 -8.87 -8.07
N THR A 87 2.85 -9.33 -9.32
CA THR A 87 3.20 -10.73 -9.63
C THR A 87 4.58 -11.09 -9.06
N CYS A 88 5.58 -10.24 -9.25
CA CYS A 88 6.90 -10.43 -8.66
C CYS A 88 6.84 -10.53 -7.13
N GLY A 89 6.00 -9.72 -6.46
CA GLY A 89 5.78 -9.80 -5.02
C GLY A 89 5.26 -11.17 -4.59
N TYR A 90 4.26 -11.72 -5.30
CA TYR A 90 3.75 -13.07 -5.02
C TYR A 90 4.80 -14.16 -5.29
N MET A 91 5.57 -14.07 -6.37
CA MET A 91 6.65 -15.02 -6.66
C MET A 91 7.72 -15.01 -5.57
N ASN A 92 8.11 -13.83 -5.08
CA ASN A 92 9.02 -13.69 -3.95
C ASN A 92 8.43 -14.36 -2.72
N LEU A 93 7.17 -14.09 -2.38
CA LEU A 93 6.51 -14.72 -1.22
C LEU A 93 6.52 -16.26 -1.32
N SER A 94 6.28 -16.83 -2.51
CA SER A 94 6.40 -18.26 -2.75
C SER A 94 7.83 -18.76 -2.50
N ALA A 95 8.85 -18.03 -2.93
CA ALA A 95 10.24 -18.37 -2.65
C ALA A 95 10.58 -18.31 -1.15
N LEU A 96 10.08 -17.31 -0.42
CA LEU A 96 10.25 -17.23 1.05
C LEU A 96 9.63 -18.44 1.74
N ALA A 97 8.47 -18.92 1.27
CA ALA A 97 7.80 -20.10 1.83
C ALA A 97 8.55 -21.43 1.57
N PHE A 98 9.48 -21.47 0.59
CA PHE A 98 10.38 -22.61 0.43
C PHE A 98 11.55 -22.59 1.41
N ILE A 99 12.01 -21.40 1.81
CA ILE A 99 13.15 -21.21 2.71
C ILE A 99 12.73 -21.36 4.17
N TRP A 100 11.65 -20.67 4.57
CA TRP A 100 11.12 -20.72 5.93
C TRP A 100 9.89 -21.61 5.99
N ARG A 101 9.89 -22.52 6.96
CA ARG A 101 8.79 -23.46 7.19
C ARG A 101 7.72 -22.85 8.11
N ASP A 102 8.13 -21.95 9.00
CA ASP A 102 7.27 -21.30 9.96
C ASP A 102 6.64 -20.04 9.37
N TRP A 103 5.31 -19.99 9.41
CA TRP A 103 4.56 -18.91 8.78
C TRP A 103 4.79 -17.56 9.47
N HIS A 104 5.09 -17.53 10.77
CA HIS A 104 5.45 -16.31 11.49
C HIS A 104 6.75 -15.70 10.95
N GLU A 105 7.74 -16.53 10.63
CA GLU A 105 9.01 -16.07 10.04
C GLU A 105 8.78 -15.49 8.64
N ILE A 106 7.95 -16.15 7.82
CA ILE A 106 7.55 -15.65 6.50
C ILE A 106 6.88 -14.27 6.62
N MET A 107 5.95 -14.12 7.57
CA MET A 107 5.26 -12.84 7.80
C MET A 107 6.21 -11.75 8.33
N GLY A 108 7.15 -12.11 9.20
CA GLY A 108 8.18 -11.20 9.71
C GLY A 108 9.08 -10.68 8.59
N VAL A 109 9.61 -11.57 7.75
CA VAL A 109 10.44 -11.21 6.59
C VAL A 109 9.64 -10.34 5.61
N ALA A 110 8.38 -10.70 5.31
CA ALA A 110 7.51 -9.89 4.45
C ALA A 110 7.23 -8.48 5.01
N THR A 111 7.15 -8.36 6.35
CA THR A 111 6.99 -7.06 7.02
C THR A 111 8.26 -6.21 6.88
N ILE A 112 9.44 -6.82 7.05
CA ILE A 112 10.72 -6.13 6.88
C ILE A 112 10.90 -5.67 5.43
N LEU A 113 10.57 -6.52 4.45
CA LEU A 113 10.68 -6.18 3.03
C LEU A 113 9.74 -5.06 2.60
N SER A 114 8.61 -4.87 3.28
CA SER A 114 7.65 -3.81 2.96
C SER A 114 7.97 -2.46 3.63
N ALA A 115 8.76 -2.45 4.72
CA ALA A 115 9.12 -1.23 5.45
C ALA A 115 9.81 -0.13 4.60
N PRO A 116 10.74 -0.43 3.67
CA PRO A 116 11.36 0.59 2.81
C PRO A 116 10.35 1.39 1.96
N TYR A 117 9.18 0.81 1.66
CA TYR A 117 8.15 1.51 0.88
C TYR A 117 7.62 2.75 1.61
N LEU A 118 7.60 2.74 2.94
CA LEU A 118 7.20 3.91 3.73
C LEU A 118 8.17 5.09 3.52
N ILE A 119 9.47 4.81 3.44
CA ILE A 119 10.50 5.83 3.17
C ILE A 119 10.27 6.45 1.79
N ILE A 120 9.99 5.61 0.80
CA ILE A 120 9.66 6.06 -0.56
C ILE A 120 8.41 6.95 -0.53
N ALA A 121 7.34 6.55 0.15
CA ALA A 121 6.11 7.33 0.29
C ALA A 121 6.32 8.72 0.93
N LEU A 122 7.31 8.87 1.82
CA LEU A 122 7.65 10.14 2.44
C LEU A 122 8.38 11.10 1.49
N VAL A 123 9.25 10.57 0.62
CA VAL A 123 10.04 11.35 -0.36
C VAL A 123 9.19 11.82 -1.53
N ILE A 124 8.18 11.03 -1.90
CA ILE A 124 7.29 11.31 -3.04
C ILE A 124 6.58 12.69 -2.86
N PRO A 125 6.56 13.56 -3.89
CA PRO A 125 5.85 14.83 -3.84
C PRO A 125 4.34 14.62 -3.88
N GLU A 126 3.58 15.60 -3.39
CA GLU A 126 2.12 15.51 -3.45
C GLU A 126 1.61 15.55 -4.90
N SER A 127 0.42 14.98 -5.14
CA SER A 127 -0.11 14.86 -6.50
C SER A 127 -0.40 16.26 -7.08
N PRO A 128 0.14 16.59 -8.28
CA PRO A 128 -0.06 17.90 -8.89
C PRO A 128 -1.54 18.21 -9.15
N ARG A 129 -2.32 17.19 -9.51
CA ARG A 129 -3.76 17.32 -9.77
C ARG A 129 -4.57 17.63 -8.52
N TRP A 130 -4.22 17.03 -7.38
CA TRP A 130 -4.89 17.35 -6.13
C TRP A 130 -4.60 18.80 -5.67
N GLN A 131 -3.37 19.27 -5.89
CA GLN A 131 -3.00 20.67 -5.63
C GLN A 131 -3.78 21.63 -6.53
N PHE A 132 -3.87 21.35 -7.82
CA PHE A 132 -4.67 22.13 -8.78
C PHE A 132 -6.15 22.18 -8.39
N THR A 133 -6.75 21.03 -8.07
CA THR A 133 -8.19 20.92 -7.77
C THR A 133 -8.56 21.61 -6.45
N ASN A 134 -7.62 21.74 -5.50
CA ASN A 134 -7.82 22.42 -4.22
C ASN A 134 -7.29 23.87 -4.20
N GLY A 135 -6.97 24.45 -5.35
CA GLY A 135 -6.50 25.83 -5.45
C GLY A 135 -5.19 26.10 -4.69
N LYS A 136 -4.36 25.07 -4.50
CA LYS A 136 -3.04 25.17 -3.85
C LYS A 136 -1.93 25.35 -4.87
N ASP A 137 -2.18 26.14 -5.92
CA ASP A 137 -1.15 26.52 -6.88
C ASP A 137 -0.04 27.28 -6.16
N LYS A 138 1.12 26.65 -6.03
CA LYS A 138 2.36 27.38 -5.83
C LYS A 138 2.75 27.94 -7.19
N ALA A 139 2.41 29.21 -7.40
CA ALA A 139 3.04 30.06 -8.41
C ALA A 139 4.57 30.02 -8.28
#